data_AF-I4ES65-F1
#
_entry.id   AF-I4ES65-F1
#
_cell.length_a   1.000
_cell.length_b   1.000
_cell.length_c   1.000
_cell.angle_alpha   90.00
_cell.angle_beta   90.00
_cell.angle_gamma   90.00
#
_symmetry.space_group_name_H-M   'P 1'
#
loop_
_entity.id
_entity.type
_entity.pdbx_description
1 polymer ?
#
loop_
_entity_poly.entity_id
_entity_poly.type
_entity_poly.pdbx_seq_one_letter_code
_entity_poly.pdbx_strand_id
1 'polypeptide(L)'
;MSSETGSELRDAEAAAPAATPEGGAAGTGGTPGNSGASGLPAREREILAFERQWWRFAGAKEEAIRERFGMSATRYYQVLNALVDRPEALAADPLLVRRLRRMRGARQRQRSGRVLGSDPLRD
;
A
#
# COMPACT_ATOMS: atom_id res chain seq x y z
N MET A 1 -6.55 -47.55 3.27
CA MET A 1 -6.04 -46.42 4.06
C MET A 1 -5.12 -45.62 3.17
N SER A 2 -5.71 -44.71 2.39
CA SER A 2 -4.97 -43.74 1.59
C SER A 2 -4.37 -42.72 2.55
N SER A 3 -3.07 -42.51 2.46
CA SER A 3 -2.43 -41.32 3.01
C SER A 3 -1.49 -40.82 1.93
N GLU A 4 -2.07 -39.99 1.07
CA GLU A 4 -1.44 -39.28 0.00
C GLU A 4 -0.48 -38.23 0.58
N THR A 5 0.79 -38.38 0.19
CA THR A 5 1.61 -37.31 -0.39
C THR A 5 1.65 -35.99 0.38
N GLY A 6 2.41 -35.97 1.47
CA GLY A 6 3.05 -34.75 1.93
C GLY A 6 4.36 -34.56 1.16
N SER A 7 4.39 -33.62 0.22
CA SER A 7 5.58 -32.89 -0.26
C SER A 7 5.37 -32.41 -1.70
N GLU A 8 4.90 -31.17 -1.87
CA GLU A 8 5.08 -30.28 -3.04
C GLU A 8 4.23 -29.04 -2.71
N LEU A 9 4.79 -27.84 -2.55
CA LEU A 9 5.39 -27.06 -3.61
C LEU A 9 6.34 -26.02 -2.98
N ARG A 10 7.65 -26.20 -3.21
CA ARG A 10 8.56 -25.09 -3.41
C ARG A 10 8.05 -24.34 -4.65
N ASP A 11 7.91 -23.02 -4.54
CA ASP A 11 8.20 -22.03 -5.59
C ASP A 11 7.67 -20.67 -5.12
N ALA A 12 8.47 -20.02 -4.28
CA ALA A 12 8.31 -18.60 -3.99
C ALA A 12 9.11 -17.82 -5.05
N GLU A 13 8.62 -17.85 -6.29
CA GLU A 13 9.12 -16.98 -7.34
C GLU A 13 8.64 -15.54 -7.08
N ALA A 14 9.61 -14.64 -7.14
CA ALA A 14 9.46 -13.23 -6.85
C ALA A 14 8.51 -12.55 -7.86
N ALA A 15 7.33 -12.14 -7.39
CA ALA A 15 6.49 -11.18 -8.10
C ALA A 15 6.14 -10.01 -7.17
N ALA A 16 6.94 -8.96 -7.22
CA ALA A 16 6.53 -7.65 -6.75
C ALA A 16 5.32 -7.20 -7.60
N PRO A 17 4.16 -6.86 -7.02
CA PRO A 17 3.08 -6.35 -7.85
C PRO A 17 3.43 -4.94 -8.31
N ALA A 18 3.67 -4.83 -9.61
CA ALA A 18 3.58 -3.59 -10.36
C ALA A 18 2.15 -3.06 -10.22
N ALA A 19 1.95 -2.14 -9.28
CA ALA A 19 0.71 -1.39 -9.18
C ALA A 19 0.67 -0.41 -10.36
N THR A 20 0.01 -0.83 -11.43
CA THR A 20 -0.50 0.05 -12.48
C THR A 20 -1.97 0.33 -12.13
N PRO A 21 -2.31 1.48 -11.51
CA PRO A 21 -3.69 1.90 -11.41
C PRO A 21 -4.07 2.63 -12.70
N GLU A 22 -4.69 1.93 -13.64
CA GLU A 22 -5.50 2.57 -14.67
C GLU A 22 -6.93 2.74 -14.13
N GLY A 23 -7.46 3.96 -14.22
CA GLY A 23 -8.88 4.24 -14.05
C GLY A 23 -9.23 5.24 -12.95
N GLY A 24 -9.60 6.45 -13.35
CA GLY A 24 -10.55 7.29 -12.62
C GLY A 24 -10.01 8.59 -12.04
N ALA A 25 -9.77 9.59 -12.90
CA ALA A 25 -9.75 10.98 -12.49
C ALA A 25 -11.16 11.40 -12.01
N ALA A 26 -11.29 11.70 -10.73
CA ALA A 26 -12.29 12.63 -10.20
C ALA A 26 -11.82 13.08 -8.81
N GLY A 27 -11.17 14.24 -8.77
CA GLY A 27 -10.85 14.91 -7.53
C GLY A 27 -12.10 15.53 -6.93
N THR A 28 -12.35 15.25 -5.65
CA THR A 28 -12.91 16.21 -4.71
C THR A 28 -12.29 15.96 -3.34
N GLY A 29 -11.78 17.04 -2.76
CA GLY A 29 -11.00 17.04 -1.53
C GLY A 29 -11.78 16.50 -0.34
N GLY A 30 -11.07 15.70 0.46
CA GLY A 30 -11.47 15.37 1.81
C GLY A 30 -10.22 15.39 2.67
N THR A 31 -9.87 16.58 3.14
CA THR A 31 -8.83 16.88 4.14
C THR A 31 -8.69 15.75 5.16
N PRO A 32 -7.53 15.06 5.29
CA PRO A 32 -7.23 14.32 6.51
C PRO A 32 -6.82 15.34 7.57
N GLY A 33 -7.81 16.09 8.05
CA GLY A 33 -7.66 16.98 9.18
C GLY A 33 -7.85 16.16 10.45
N ASN A 34 -6.76 15.87 11.14
CA ASN A 34 -6.62 16.21 12.56
C ASN A 34 -5.20 15.88 13.05
N SER A 35 -4.35 16.91 13.13
CA SER A 35 -3.00 16.84 13.71
C SER A 35 -2.99 17.10 15.22
N GLY A 36 -4.09 16.92 15.96
CA GLY A 36 -4.16 17.28 17.37
C GLY A 36 -4.88 16.24 18.23
N ALA A 37 -4.13 15.27 18.75
CA ALA A 37 -4.31 14.64 20.07
C ALA A 37 -3.41 13.38 20.21
N SER A 38 -2.12 13.59 20.49
CA SER A 38 -1.21 12.63 21.15
C SER A 38 -1.36 11.13 20.83
N GLY A 39 -1.46 10.76 19.54
CA GLY A 39 -1.50 9.37 19.11
C GLY A 39 -2.19 9.18 17.77
N LEU A 40 -1.94 8.04 17.11
CA LEU A 40 -2.74 7.67 15.95
C LEU A 40 -4.22 7.51 16.33
N PRO A 41 -5.18 8.00 15.55
CA PRO A 41 -6.58 7.60 15.70
C PRO A 41 -6.75 6.09 15.49
N ALA A 42 -7.81 5.52 16.10
CA ALA A 42 -8.07 4.07 16.08
C ALA A 42 -8.10 3.49 14.65
N ARG A 43 -8.73 4.22 13.73
CA ARG A 43 -8.83 3.81 12.33
C ARG A 43 -7.48 3.71 11.61
N GLU A 44 -6.55 4.61 11.91
CA GLU A 44 -5.21 4.54 11.31
C GLU A 44 -4.38 3.40 11.91
N ARG A 45 -4.56 3.09 13.20
CA ARG A 45 -3.97 1.89 13.80
C ARG A 45 -4.52 0.61 13.17
N GLU A 46 -5.83 0.56 12.90
CA GLU A 46 -6.45 -0.57 12.21
C GLU A 46 -5.92 -0.76 10.79
N ILE A 47 -5.69 0.35 10.07
CA ILE A 47 -5.05 0.33 8.75
C ILE A 47 -3.63 -0.28 8.85
N LEU A 48 -2.81 0.14 9.81
CA LEU A 48 -1.48 -0.44 10.01
C LEU A 48 -1.56 -1.92 10.41
N ALA A 49 -2.49 -2.31 11.28
CA ALA A 49 -2.69 -3.71 11.67
C ALA A 49 -3.12 -4.58 10.47
N PHE A 50 -3.99 -4.07 9.61
CA PHE A 50 -4.45 -4.75 8.39
C PHE A 50 -3.32 -4.96 7.38
N GLU A 51 -2.40 -3.99 7.25
CA GLU A 51 -1.22 -4.13 6.38
C GLU A 51 -0.22 -5.19 6.84
N ARG A 52 -0.27 -5.63 8.10
CA ARG A 52 0.59 -6.73 8.59
C ARG A 52 0.14 -8.10 8.12
N GLN A 53 -1.10 -8.23 7.65
CA GLN A 53 -1.68 -9.52 7.30
C GLN A 53 -1.13 -10.03 5.96
N TRP A 54 -0.94 -11.35 5.85
CA TRP A 54 -0.49 -11.99 4.62
C TRP A 54 -1.68 -12.31 3.72
N TRP A 55 -1.80 -11.58 2.62
CA TRP A 55 -2.85 -11.79 1.62
C TRP A 55 -2.33 -12.69 0.50
N ARG A 56 -3.05 -13.76 0.19
CA ARG A 56 -2.67 -14.73 -0.85
C ARG A 56 -2.88 -14.18 -2.27
N PHE A 57 -3.87 -13.30 -2.45
CA PHE A 57 -4.20 -12.68 -3.74
C PHE A 57 -4.48 -11.19 -3.55
N ALA A 58 -4.08 -10.37 -4.53
CA ALA A 58 -4.29 -8.91 -4.48
C ALA A 58 -5.79 -8.55 -4.41
N GLY A 59 -6.65 -9.24 -5.17
CA GLY A 59 -8.09 -9.00 -5.17
C GLY A 59 -8.75 -9.24 -3.80
N ALA A 60 -8.31 -10.29 -3.08
CA ALA A 60 -8.82 -10.59 -1.74
C ALA A 60 -8.54 -9.46 -0.74
N LYS A 61 -7.42 -8.76 -0.89
CA LYS A 61 -7.10 -7.58 -0.08
C LYS A 61 -8.03 -6.42 -0.41
N GLU A 62 -8.28 -6.15 -1.69
CA GLU A 62 -9.12 -5.03 -2.12
C GLU A 62 -10.59 -5.20 -1.71
N GLU A 63 -11.10 -6.42 -1.78
CA GLU A 63 -12.42 -6.75 -1.25
C GLU A 63 -12.49 -6.55 0.26
N ALA A 64 -11.53 -7.09 1.01
CA ALA A 64 -11.47 -6.88 2.46
C ALA A 64 -11.30 -5.41 2.85
N ILE A 65 -10.60 -4.59 2.04
CA ILE A 65 -10.51 -3.14 2.23
C ILE A 65 -11.90 -2.50 2.09
N ARG A 66 -12.64 -2.86 1.04
CA ARG A 66 -13.99 -2.33 0.80
C ARG A 66 -14.94 -2.72 1.93
N GLU A 67 -14.90 -3.98 2.36
CA GLU A 67 -15.76 -4.49 3.43
C GLU A 67 -15.43 -3.89 4.81
N ARG A 68 -14.14 -3.87 5.20
CA ARG A 68 -13.75 -3.42 6.54
C ARG A 68 -13.72 -1.91 6.70
N PHE A 69 -13.27 -1.19 5.67
CA PHE A 69 -13.04 0.24 5.76
C PHE A 69 -14.05 1.09 4.98
N GLY A 70 -14.93 0.46 4.20
CA GLY A 70 -15.96 1.17 3.42
C GLY A 70 -15.39 2.10 2.35
N MET A 71 -14.18 1.81 1.85
CA MET A 71 -13.50 2.66 0.87
C MET A 71 -12.90 1.85 -0.27
N SER A 72 -12.67 2.51 -1.41
CA SER A 72 -11.97 1.90 -2.53
C SER A 72 -10.49 1.64 -2.19
N ALA A 73 -9.88 0.66 -2.86
CA ALA A 73 -8.46 0.35 -2.72
C ALA A 73 -7.57 1.57 -3.01
N THR A 74 -7.92 2.37 -4.03
CA THR A 74 -7.20 3.61 -4.37
C THR A 74 -7.18 4.60 -3.21
N ARG A 75 -8.35 4.88 -2.61
CA ARG A 75 -8.45 5.80 -1.45
C ARG A 75 -7.69 5.24 -0.25
N TYR A 76 -7.80 3.93 -0.01
CA TYR A 76 -7.08 3.26 1.05
C TYR A 76 -5.56 3.44 0.92
N TYR A 77 -4.99 3.21 -0.27
CA TYR A 77 -3.56 3.39 -0.47
C TYR A 77 -3.13 4.85 -0.38
N GLN A 78 -3.97 5.82 -0.73
CA GLN A 78 -3.68 7.24 -0.50
C GLN A 78 -3.58 7.55 1.00
N VAL A 79 -4.55 7.08 1.80
CA VAL A 79 -4.54 7.24 3.26
C VAL A 79 -3.32 6.56 3.87
N LEU A 80 -3.04 5.30 3.49
CA LEU A 80 -1.87 4.57 3.97
C LEU A 80 -0.56 5.30 3.64
N ASN A 81 -0.46 5.84 2.43
CA ASN A 81 0.72 6.57 1.99
C ASN A 81 0.95 7.86 2.78
N ALA A 82 -0.10 8.62 3.11
CA ALA A 82 0.01 9.78 3.98
C ALA A 82 0.33 9.37 5.42
N LEU A 83 -0.25 8.26 5.87
CA LEU A 83 -0.07 7.73 7.22
C LEU A 83 1.37 7.33 7.49
N VAL A 84 2.02 6.61 6.58
CA VAL A 84 3.40 6.14 6.78
C VAL A 84 4.41 7.28 6.90
N ASP A 85 4.09 8.49 6.42
CA ASP A 85 4.98 9.66 6.50
C ASP A 85 4.96 10.34 7.89
N ARG A 86 3.97 10.00 8.72
CA ARG A 86 3.77 10.60 10.04
C ARG A 86 4.66 9.98 11.14
N PRO A 87 5.16 10.78 12.10
CA PRO A 87 5.97 10.26 13.21
C PRO A 87 5.16 9.34 14.14
N GLU A 88 3.86 9.56 14.28
CA GLU A 88 3.00 8.70 15.12
C GLU A 88 2.95 7.27 14.56
N ALA A 89 2.88 7.11 13.24
CA ALA A 89 2.91 5.79 12.58
C ALA A 89 4.22 5.05 12.88
N LEU A 90 5.35 5.75 12.85
CA LEU A 90 6.65 5.17 13.24
C LEU A 90 6.70 4.73 14.69
N ALA A 91 6.04 5.46 15.60
CA ALA A 91 5.96 5.07 17.01
C ALA A 91 5.09 3.83 17.23
N ALA A 92 4.05 3.61 16.41
CA ALA A 92 3.14 2.48 16.54
C ALA A 92 3.67 1.17 15.94
N ASP A 93 4.25 1.22 14.73
CA ASP A 93 4.89 0.04 14.11
C ASP A 93 6.14 0.46 13.30
N PRO A 94 7.30 0.60 13.98
CA PRO A 94 8.52 1.08 13.34
C PRO A 94 8.98 0.21 12.15
N LEU A 95 8.80 -1.12 12.24
CA LEU A 95 9.30 -2.06 11.25
C LEU A 95 8.44 -2.03 9.98
N LEU A 96 7.12 -2.10 10.14
CA LEU A 96 6.18 -2.02 9.02
C LEU A 96 6.32 -0.70 8.28
N VAL A 97 6.36 0.41 9.01
CA VAL A 97 6.41 1.75 8.40
C VAL A 97 7.73 1.97 7.64
N ARG A 98 8.87 1.54 8.19
CA ARG A 98 10.16 1.59 7.46
C ARG A 98 10.12 0.75 6.18
N ARG A 99 9.53 -0.46 6.23
CA ARG A 99 9.36 -1.32 5.05
C ARG A 99 8.49 -0.66 3.99
N LEU A 100 7.33 -0.13 4.38
CA LEU A 100 6.39 0.56 3.47
C LEU A 100 7.04 1.79 2.82
N ARG A 101 7.74 2.62 3.59
CA ARG A 101 8.50 3.77 3.09
C ARG A 101 9.55 3.36 2.05
N ARG A 102 10.32 2.31 2.32
CA ARG A 102 11.35 1.81 1.38
C ARG A 102 10.72 1.34 0.06
N MET A 103 9.64 0.55 0.13
CA MET A 103 8.94 0.07 -1.08
C MET A 103 8.36 1.23 -1.90
N ARG A 104 7.87 2.28 -1.24
CA ARG A 104 7.40 3.50 -1.91
C ARG A 104 8.52 4.22 -2.65
N GLY A 105 9.66 4.42 -1.99
CA GLY A 105 10.84 5.05 -2.61
C GLY A 105 11.36 4.27 -3.81
N ALA A 106 11.32 2.93 -3.77
CA ALA A 106 11.66 2.09 -4.93
C ALA A 106 10.71 2.32 -6.11
N ARG A 107 9.40 2.36 -5.87
CA ARG A 107 8.39 2.65 -6.91
C ARG A 107 8.53 4.07 -7.48
N GLN A 108 8.87 5.06 -6.65
CA GLN A 108 9.08 6.43 -7.12
C GLN A 108 10.28 6.53 -8.06
N ARG A 109 11.41 5.89 -7.71
CA ARG A 109 12.61 5.85 -8.55
C ARG A 109 12.36 5.20 -9.92
N GLN A 110 11.56 4.14 -9.96
CA GLN A 110 11.16 3.49 -11.21
C GLN A 110 10.32 4.41 -12.12
N ARG A 111 9.50 5.29 -11.54
CA ARG A 111 8.71 6.27 -12.31
C ARG A 111 9.56 7.45 -12.79
N SER A 112 10.45 7.98 -11.95
CA SER A 112 11.30 9.11 -12.33
C SER A 112 12.32 8.76 -13.43
N GLY A 113 12.80 7.51 -13.47
CA GLY A 113 13.66 7.02 -14.55
C GLY A 113 12.98 6.96 -15.93
N ARG A 114 11.64 6.96 -15.99
CA ARG A 114 10.87 6.94 -17.25
C ARG A 114 10.43 8.33 -17.72
N VAL A 115 10.40 9.32 -16.83
CA VAL A 115 9.94 10.70 -17.12
C VAL A 115 11.07 11.58 -17.71
N LEU A 116 12.34 11.20 -17.54
CA LEU A 116 13.50 11.91 -18.12
C LEU A 116 13.77 11.56 -19.61
N GLY A 117 12.71 11.26 -20.37
CA GLY A 117 12.78 10.98 -21.81
C GLY A 117 11.73 11.72 -22.65
N SER A 118 10.99 12.67 -22.07
CA SER A 118 10.17 13.60 -22.85
C SER A 118 11.02 14.78 -23.27
N ASP A 119 11.80 14.57 -24.33
CA ASP A 119 12.49 15.58 -25.12
C ASP A 119 11.44 16.40 -25.89
N PRO A 120 11.25 17.71 -25.61
CA PRO A 120 10.65 18.57 -26.59
C PRO A 120 11.77 19.01 -27.53
N LEU A 121 11.88 18.31 -28.65
CA LEU A 121 12.47 18.85 -29.85
C LEU A 121 11.85 20.25 -30.05
N ARG A 122 12.66 21.28 -29.89
CA ARG A 122 12.31 22.65 -30.25
C ARG A 122 13.54 23.25 -30.91
N ASP A 123 13.34 23.59 -32.18
CA ASP A 123 14.26 24.15 -33.16
C ASP A 123 15.24 25.21 -32.64
#